data_AF-J8E6F3-F1
#
_entry.id   AF-J8E6F3-F1
#
_cell.length_a   1.000
_cell.length_b   1.000
_cell.length_c   1.000
_cell.angle_alpha   90.00
_cell.angle_beta   90.00
_cell.angle_gamma   90.00
#
_symmetry.space_group_name_H-M   'P 1'
#
loop_
_entity.id
_entity.type
_entity.pdbx_description
1 polymer ?
#
loop_
_entity_poly.entity_id
_entity_poly.type
_entity_poly.pdbx_seq_one_letter_code
_entity_poly.pdbx_strand_id
1 'polypeptide(L)'
;MINDPIAFEKDKLIRDMYKNQKEAASLLFQHENHLEVSNLILECHSHKNYFVQNAALTKKSLKELKEKHTQIEELLKQAKNL
;
A
#
# COMPACT_ATOMS: atom_id res chain seq x y z
N MET A 1 2.50 -23.66 -14.98
CA MET A 1 2.80 -22.60 -15.95
C MET A 1 1.81 -21.48 -15.69
N ILE A 2 2.29 -20.26 -15.45
CA ILE A 2 1.40 -19.11 -15.30
C ILE A 2 0.98 -18.72 -16.71
N ASN A 3 -0.30 -18.95 -17.04
CA ASN A 3 -0.80 -18.79 -18.41
C ASN A 3 -1.17 -17.34 -18.77
N ASP A 4 -1.09 -16.40 -17.81
CA ASP A 4 -1.35 -14.97 -18.03
C ASP A 4 -0.30 -14.12 -17.29
N PRO A 5 0.67 -13.53 -18.02
CA PRO A 5 1.68 -12.65 -17.45
C PRO A 5 1.11 -11.42 -16.72
N ILE A 6 -0.01 -10.88 -17.21
CA ILE A 6 -0.65 -9.68 -16.64
C ILE A 6 -1.29 -10.04 -15.29
N ALA A 7 -1.99 -11.18 -15.22
CA ALA A 7 -2.56 -11.65 -13.95
C ALA A 7 -1.49 -11.85 -12.88
N PHE A 8 -0.34 -12.44 -13.24
CA PHE A 8 0.77 -12.60 -12.32
C PHE A 8 1.38 -11.27 -11.85
N GLU A 9 1.56 -10.31 -12.76
CA GLU A 9 2.06 -8.98 -12.41
C GLU A 9 1.11 -8.27 -11.44
N LYS A 10 -0.21 -8.32 -11.69
CA LYS A 10 -1.21 -7.76 -10.78
C LYS A 10 -1.16 -8.40 -9.40
N ASP A 11 -1.09 -9.73 -9.34
CA ASP A 11 -1.01 -10.47 -8.09
C ASP A 11 0.26 -10.12 -7.29
N LYS A 12 1.39 -9.97 -7.99
CA LYS A 12 2.64 -9.54 -7.37
C LYS A 12 2.51 -8.13 -6.81
N LEU A 13 2.01 -7.18 -7.60
CA LEU A 13 1.77 -5.79 -7.16
C LEU A 13 0.87 -5.74 -5.93
N ILE A 14 -0.25 -6.45 -5.94
CA ILE A 14 -1.19 -6.46 -4.81
C ILE A 14 -0.51 -6.98 -3.53
N ARG A 15 0.29 -8.06 -3.63
CA ARG A 15 1.05 -8.58 -2.48
C ARG A 15 2.07 -7.57 -1.96
N ASP A 16 2.82 -6.92 -2.84
CA ASP A 16 3.81 -5.91 -2.48
C ASP A 16 3.14 -4.70 -1.82
N MET A 17 1.98 -4.26 -2.34
CA MET A 17 1.15 -3.20 -1.74
C MET A 17 0.75 -3.53 -0.29
N TYR A 18 0.24 -4.74 -0.03
CA TYR A 18 -0.14 -5.15 1.33
C TYR A 18 1.05 -5.20 2.28
N LYS A 19 2.19 -5.72 1.81
CA LYS A 19 3.43 -5.78 2.59
C LYS A 19 3.90 -4.37 2.96
N ASN A 20 4.00 -3.48 1.96
CA ASN A 20 4.50 -2.12 2.16
C ASN A 20 3.56 -1.31 3.05
N GLN A 21 2.24 -1.45 2.90
CA GLN A 21 1.28 -0.77 3.77
C GLN A 21 1.39 -1.25 5.22
N LYS A 22 1.58 -2.56 5.45
CA LYS A 22 1.75 -3.12 6.80
C LYS A 22 3.05 -2.64 7.44
N GLU A 23 4.13 -2.57 6.68
CA GLU A 23 5.42 -2.07 7.14
C GLU A 23 5.34 -0.58 7.50
N ALA A 24 4.75 0.24 6.63
CA ALA A 24 4.52 1.66 6.89
C ALA A 24 3.66 1.87 8.15
N ALA A 25 2.57 1.10 8.29
CA ALA A 25 1.74 1.14 9.49
C ALA A 25 2.55 0.83 10.75
N SER A 26 3.37 -0.22 10.74
CA SER A 26 4.21 -0.59 11.89
C SER A 26 5.13 0.55 12.30
N LEU A 27 5.85 1.16 11.36
CA LEU A 27 6.77 2.26 11.63
C LEU A 27 6.03 3.47 12.22
N LEU A 28 4.93 3.88 11.59
CA LEU A 28 4.15 5.04 12.02
C LEU A 28 3.50 4.86 13.40
N PHE A 29 2.99 3.66 13.71
CA PHE A 29 2.37 3.38 15.01
C PHE A 29 3.39 3.13 16.14
N GLN A 30 4.65 2.87 15.81
CA GLN A 30 5.75 2.75 16.77
C GLN A 30 6.46 4.09 17.03
N HIS A 31 6.18 5.12 16.23
CA HIS A 31 6.79 6.43 16.37
C HIS A 31 6.34 7.11 17.67
N GLU A 32 7.30 7.59 18.47
CA GLU A 32 7.02 8.16 19.80
C GLU A 32 6.13 9.41 19.73
N ASN A 33 6.31 10.22 18.69
CA ASN A 33 5.54 11.43 18.44
C ASN A 33 4.44 11.20 17.42
N HIS A 34 3.27 10.76 17.88
CA HIS A 34 2.10 10.52 17.02
C HIS A 34 1.53 11.81 16.40
N LEU A 35 1.79 12.98 16.98
CA LEU A 35 1.29 14.25 16.45
C LEU A 35 2.02 14.61 15.14
N GLU A 36 3.35 14.44 15.15
CA GLU A 36 4.22 14.67 14.00
C GLU A 36 3.88 13.76 12.82
N VAL A 37 3.55 12.50 13.09
CA VAL A 37 3.26 11.50 12.05
C VAL A 37 1.76 11.35 11.77
N SER A 38 0.91 12.17 12.38
CA SER A 38 -0.56 12.04 12.33
C SER A 38 -1.12 12.05 10.90
N ASN A 39 -0.60 12.92 10.03
CA ASN A 39 -0.98 13.00 8.63
C ASN A 39 -0.65 11.70 7.87
N LEU A 40 0.51 11.10 8.15
CA LEU A 40 0.94 9.84 7.53
C LEU A 40 0.12 8.65 8.06
N ILE A 41 -0.26 8.66 9.33
CA ILE A 41 -1.18 7.67 9.90
C ILE A 41 -2.55 7.73 9.20
N LEU A 42 -3.09 8.95 8.97
CA LEU A 42 -4.33 9.13 8.24
C LEU A 42 -4.24 8.61 6.80
N GLU A 43 -3.13 8.88 6.10
CA GLU A 43 -2.87 8.35 4.77
C GLU A 43 -2.78 6.81 4.77
N CYS A 44 -2.09 6.24 5.75
CA CYS A 44 -2.01 4.81 5.95
C CYS A 44 -3.40 4.16 6.13
N HIS A 45 -4.29 4.81 6.88
CA HIS A 45 -5.68 4.39 7.03
C HIS A 45 -6.47 4.48 5.71
N SER A 46 -6.26 5.54 4.92
CA SER A 46 -6.87 5.67 3.59
C SER A 46 -6.48 4.50 2.67
N HIS A 47 -5.20 4.09 2.69
CA HIS A 47 -4.73 2.92 1.94
C HIS A 47 -5.35 1.62 2.42
N LYS A 48 -5.48 1.43 3.75
CA LYS A 48 -6.22 0.28 4.30
C LYS A 48 -7.66 0.26 3.81
N ASN A 49 -8.35 1.40 3.82
CA ASN A 49 -9.73 1.51 3.35
C ASN A 49 -9.88 1.18 1.87
N TYR A 50 -8.91 1.58 1.03
CA TYR A 50 -8.88 1.19 -0.37
C TYR A 50 -8.94 -0.34 -0.55
N PHE A 51 -8.17 -1.10 0.23
CA PHE A 51 -8.19 -2.56 0.18
C PHE A 51 -9.52 -3.15 0.63
N VAL A 52 -10.11 -2.61 1.70
CA VAL A 52 -11.39 -3.09 2.24
C VAL A 52 -12.54 -2.84 1.26
N GLN A 53 -12.57 -1.66 0.64
CA GLN A 53 -13.63 -1.29 -0.31
C GLN A 53 -13.51 -2.01 -1.65
N ASN A 54 -12.30 -2.50 -2.00
CA ASN A 54 -12.05 -3.16 -3.27
C ASN A 54 -11.74 -4.64 -3.06
N ALA A 55 -12.72 -5.43 -2.62
CA ALA A 55 -12.55 -6.87 -2.38
C ALA A 55 -12.03 -7.68 -3.60
N ALA A 56 -12.19 -7.14 -4.81
CA ALA A 56 -11.69 -7.73 -6.06
C ALA A 56 -10.63 -6.85 -6.75
N LEU A 57 -9.52 -6.55 -6.06
CA LEU A 57 -8.40 -5.77 -6.61
C LEU A 57 -7.89 -6.33 -7.94
N THR A 58 -7.96 -7.64 -8.17
CA THR A 58 -7.56 -8.29 -9.42
C THR A 58 -8.36 -7.81 -10.64
N LYS A 59 -9.59 -7.29 -10.43
CA LYS A 59 -10.42 -6.69 -11.48
C LYS A 59 -10.00 -5.27 -11.85
N LYS A 60 -9.15 -4.61 -11.05
CA LYS A 60 -8.59 -3.30 -11.38
C LYS A 60 -7.64 -3.41 -12.57
N SER A 61 -7.51 -2.32 -13.32
CA SER A 61 -6.51 -2.27 -14.39
C SER A 61 -5.10 -2.34 -13.81
N LEU A 62 -4.14 -2.85 -14.59
CA LEU A 62 -2.74 -2.87 -14.17
C LEU A 62 -2.22 -1.45 -13.88
N LYS A 63 -2.69 -0.47 -14.65
CA LYS A 63 -2.36 0.94 -14.47
C LYS A 63 -2.82 1.47 -13.10
N GLU A 64 -4.09 1.27 -12.74
CA GLU A 64 -4.61 1.67 -11.42
C GLU A 64 -3.83 1.03 -10.27
N LEU A 65 -3.46 -0.25 -10.41
CA LEU A 65 -2.68 -0.95 -9.40
C LEU A 65 -1.26 -0.39 -9.27
N LYS A 66 -0.60 -0.04 -10.38
CA LYS A 66 0.72 0.60 -10.36
C LYS A 66 0.67 1.98 -9.72
N GLU A 67 -0.30 2.81 -10.09
CA GLU A 67 -0.48 4.15 -9.48
C GLU A 67 -0.70 4.03 -7.97
N LYS A 68 -1.54 3.08 -7.53
CA LYS A 68 -1.78 2.87 -6.11
C LYS A 68 -0.56 2.31 -5.38
N HIS A 69 0.18 1.42 -6.02
CA HIS A 69 1.44 0.89 -5.47
C HIS A 69 2.46 2.00 -5.23
N THR A 70 2.65 2.91 -6.19
CA THR A 70 3.57 4.05 -6.03
C THR A 70 3.19 4.96 -4.86
N GLN A 71 1.89 5.19 -4.61
CA GLN A 71 1.45 5.96 -3.44
C GLN A 71 1.85 5.26 -2.12
N ILE A 72 1.65 3.94 -2.04
CA ILE A 72 2.00 3.17 -0.85
C ILE A 72 3.53 3.11 -0.65
N GLU A 73 4.31 3.03 -1.74
CA GLU A 73 5.77 3.09 -1.69
C GLU A 73 6.27 4.44 -1.17
N GLU A 74 5.66 5.55 -1.60
CA GLU A 74 6.04 6.88 -1.11
C GLU A 74 5.70 7.05 0.37
N LEU A 75 4.52 6.58 0.81
CA LEU A 75 4.19 6.55 2.24
C LEU A 75 5.19 5.73 3.05
N LEU A 76 5.57 4.54 2.58
CA LEU A 76 6.57 3.70 3.25
C LEU A 76 7.93 4.40 3.31
N LYS A 77 8.34 5.05 2.23
CA LYS A 77 9.59 5.80 2.18
C LYS A 77 9.58 6.96 3.16
N GLN A 78 8.48 7.71 3.25
CA GLN A 78 8.32 8.77 4.24
C GLN A 78 8.38 8.19 5.66
N ALA A 79 7.65 7.12 5.94
CA ALA A 79 7.66 6.43 7.23
C ALA A 79 9.05 5.92 7.67
N LYS A 80 9.93 5.60 6.72
CA LYS A 80 11.32 5.18 6.98
C LYS A 80 12.29 6.33 7.26
N ASN A 81 11.92 7.55 6.90
CA ASN A 81 12.76 8.75 7.04
C ASN A 81 12.32 9.65 8.20
N LEU A 82 11.42 9.16 9.06
CA LEU A 82 11.04 9.75 10.34
C LEU A 82 11.94 9.15 11.42
#